data_AF-Q4DPC1-F1
#
_entry.id   AF-Q4DPC1-F1
#
_cell.length_a   1.000
_cell.length_b   1.000
_cell.length_c   1.000
_cell.angle_alpha   90.00
_cell.angle_beta   90.00
_cell.angle_gamma   90.00
#
_symmetry.space_group_name_H-M   'P 1'
#
loop_
_entity.id
_entity.type
_entity.pdbx_description
1 polymer ?
#
loop_
_entity_poly.entity_id
_entity_poly.type
_entity_poly.pdbx_seq_one_letter_code
_entity_poly.pdbx_strand_id
1 'polypeptide(L)'
;MCNSPVPVYVLGRHMLDAYFFEMEGTADLDFVICDVAKNSTSDRERIVDYSWLEFAKKPCFSPADSISSRVRALVRWIERSYTEKCTRELPEALRAHSKTMGFEYDVYLSSIVSHDGRRVEGVVQAVDGCVYITLAIPLLLEERARVRRNLSNVVELYSKVLQLRLDTVPQFSRVEISLIISCCANSRDAPVDVLSERISMDLGEPNNSTEVSFMSFITSCVKFRRMPRYSSTLQRGASFMDYIPLLERALFVSLREPLHFLELVCMMSSVFGRPISVNVATNYPGECGNGGDVSVRCATFCVVDDATQFGFCICVRYHNGWTLPSVGIIANQYADGTSQGSPLQGKLQYSEDVRQLEKRCSNEEFLDVVALCEAIERGSFEVMAFLIAVCR
;
A
#
# COMPACT_ATOMS: atom_id res chain seq x y z
N MET A 1 -24.48 11.29 -26.68
CA MET A 1 -24.63 11.79 -25.29
C MET A 1 -24.31 10.65 -24.33
N CYS A 2 -23.39 10.84 -23.39
CA CYS A 2 -23.48 10.07 -22.15
C CYS A 2 -24.68 10.64 -21.39
N ASN A 3 -25.83 9.96 -21.44
CA ASN A 3 -27.10 10.44 -20.86
C ASN A 3 -27.09 10.55 -19.32
N SER A 4 -25.94 10.36 -18.68
CA SER A 4 -25.81 10.35 -17.23
C SER A 4 -24.56 11.14 -16.82
N PRO A 5 -24.64 11.92 -15.73
CA PRO A 5 -23.48 12.62 -15.20
C PRO A 5 -22.40 11.61 -14.83
N VAL A 6 -21.16 11.92 -15.19
CA VAL A 6 -19.99 11.17 -14.74
C VAL A 6 -19.47 11.87 -13.48
N PRO A 7 -19.46 11.20 -12.31
CA PRO A 7 -19.00 11.80 -11.08
C PRO A 7 -17.49 12.05 -11.13
N VAL A 8 -17.08 13.23 -10.69
CA VAL A 8 -15.68 13.67 -10.59
C VAL A 8 -15.27 13.65 -9.13
N TYR A 9 -14.24 12.88 -8.80
CA TYR A 9 -13.78 12.69 -7.44
C TYR A 9 -12.46 13.40 -7.18
N VAL A 10 -12.47 14.31 -6.22
CA VAL A 10 -11.28 15.06 -5.80
C VAL A 10 -10.86 14.52 -4.45
N LEU A 11 -9.65 13.94 -4.40
CA LEU A 11 -9.13 13.23 -3.23
C LEU A 11 -10.08 12.12 -2.69
N GLY A 12 -10.90 11.55 -3.58
CA GLY A 12 -11.89 10.51 -3.27
C GLY A 12 -13.26 11.03 -2.82
N ARG A 13 -13.48 12.35 -2.81
CA ARG A 13 -14.77 12.96 -2.52
C ARG A 13 -15.46 13.40 -3.80
N HIS A 14 -16.75 13.08 -3.95
CA HIS A 14 -17.55 13.53 -5.09
C HIS A 14 -17.77 15.04 -4.98
N MET A 15 -17.19 15.79 -5.91
CA MET A 15 -17.25 17.26 -5.90
C MET A 15 -18.08 17.81 -7.05
N LEU A 16 -17.98 17.18 -8.21
CA LEU A 16 -18.56 17.70 -9.46
C LEU A 16 -19.22 16.56 -10.25
N ASP A 17 -20.19 16.94 -11.08
CA ASP A 17 -20.74 16.10 -12.13
C ASP A 17 -20.27 16.64 -13.49
N ALA A 18 -19.78 15.76 -14.36
CA ALA A 18 -19.40 16.10 -15.72
C ALA A 18 -20.32 15.43 -16.74
N TYR A 19 -20.92 16.21 -17.63
CA TYR A 19 -21.73 15.75 -18.74
C TYR A 19 -20.90 15.84 -20.01
N PHE A 20 -20.72 14.72 -20.72
CA PHE A 20 -19.88 14.64 -21.92
C PHE A 20 -20.71 14.49 -23.20
N PHE A 21 -20.29 15.21 -24.24
CA PHE A 21 -20.94 15.27 -25.55
C PHE A 21 -19.90 15.01 -26.64
N GLU A 22 -20.26 14.25 -27.66
CA GLU A 22 -19.39 14.08 -28.82
C GLU A 22 -19.47 15.32 -29.70
N MET A 23 -18.31 15.85 -30.09
CA MET A 23 -18.23 16.96 -31.03
C MET A 23 -18.27 16.42 -32.46
N GLU A 24 -19.31 16.79 -33.21
CA GLU A 24 -19.50 16.33 -34.59
C GLU A 24 -18.23 16.56 -35.45
N GLY A 25 -17.77 15.49 -36.12
CA GLY A 25 -16.63 15.55 -37.03
C GLY A 25 -15.25 15.56 -36.36
N THR A 26 -15.15 15.35 -35.04
CA THR A 26 -13.86 15.35 -34.32
C THR A 26 -13.68 14.14 -33.40
N ALA A 27 -12.43 13.89 -32.97
CA ALA A 27 -12.15 12.91 -31.91
C ALA A 27 -12.41 13.47 -30.50
N ASP A 28 -12.70 14.77 -30.38
CA ASP A 28 -12.86 15.45 -29.11
C ASP A 28 -14.24 15.22 -28.50
N LEU A 29 -14.28 15.35 -27.18
CA LEU A 29 -15.53 15.44 -26.41
C LEU A 29 -15.63 16.85 -25.83
N ASP A 30 -16.80 17.43 -25.93
CA ASP A 30 -17.18 18.64 -25.21
C ASP A 30 -17.83 18.26 -23.87
N PHE A 31 -17.88 19.18 -22.92
CA PHE A 31 -18.44 18.89 -21.61
C PHE A 31 -19.01 20.10 -20.87
N VAL A 32 -19.92 19.83 -19.94
CA VAL A 32 -20.43 20.79 -18.95
C VAL A 32 -20.16 20.23 -17.56
N ILE A 33 -19.65 21.08 -16.66
CA ILE A 33 -19.35 20.73 -15.28
C ILE A 33 -20.40 21.37 -14.35
N CYS A 34 -20.94 20.58 -13.43
CA CYS A 34 -21.91 21.00 -12.43
C CYS A 34 -21.38 20.76 -11.00
N ASP A 35 -21.67 21.68 -10.09
CA ASP A 35 -21.40 21.55 -8.66
C ASP A 35 -22.43 20.62 -8.00
N VAL A 36 -21.95 19.66 -7.22
CA VAL A 36 -22.79 18.72 -6.47
C VAL A 36 -23.30 19.34 -5.17
N ALA A 37 -22.57 20.29 -4.57
CA ALA A 37 -22.96 20.93 -3.32
C ALA A 37 -24.04 22.01 -3.49
N LYS A 38 -24.21 22.52 -4.72
CA LYS A 38 -25.28 23.48 -5.02
C LYS A 38 -26.62 22.76 -5.10
N ASN A 39 -27.36 22.80 -4.00
CA ASN A 39 -28.78 22.42 -3.94
C ASN A 39 -29.63 23.47 -4.68
N SER A 40 -29.54 23.53 -6.01
CA SER A 40 -30.43 24.36 -6.83
C SER A 40 -31.51 23.52 -7.50
N THR A 41 -32.70 24.11 -7.62
CA THR A 41 -33.82 23.51 -8.35
C THR A 41 -33.62 23.52 -9.86
N SER A 42 -32.68 24.34 -10.36
CA SER A 42 -32.31 24.39 -11.77
C SER A 42 -30.91 23.83 -12.00
N ASP A 43 -30.75 22.95 -12.98
CA ASP A 43 -29.43 22.42 -13.38
C ASP A 43 -28.50 23.53 -13.87
N ARG A 44 -29.06 24.63 -14.41
CA ARG A 44 -28.28 25.79 -14.87
C ARG A 44 -27.54 26.50 -13.74
N GLU A 45 -28.11 26.56 -12.54
CA GLU A 45 -27.45 27.17 -11.37
C GLU A 45 -26.32 26.30 -10.81
N ARG A 46 -26.34 25.00 -11.11
CA ARG A 46 -25.27 24.07 -10.75
C ARG A 46 -24.05 24.22 -11.65
N ILE A 47 -24.20 24.75 -12.87
CA ILE A 47 -23.09 24.91 -13.81
C ILE A 47 -22.00 25.77 -13.17
N VAL A 48 -20.76 25.25 -13.17
CA VAL A 48 -19.60 25.96 -12.60
C VAL A 48 -18.79 26.63 -13.69
N ASP A 49 -18.22 27.78 -13.35
CA ASP A 49 -17.08 28.30 -14.10
C ASP A 49 -15.93 27.29 -14.03
N TYR A 50 -15.37 26.95 -15.19
CA TYR A 50 -14.27 26.01 -15.35
C TYR A 50 -13.01 26.68 -15.92
N SER A 51 -12.89 28.01 -15.77
CA SER A 51 -11.68 28.79 -16.10
C SER A 51 -10.39 28.31 -15.41
N TRP A 52 -10.51 27.52 -14.34
CA TRP A 52 -9.41 26.86 -13.64
C TRP A 52 -8.85 25.64 -14.37
N LEU A 53 -9.48 25.18 -15.45
CA LEU A 53 -8.95 24.10 -16.27
C LEU A 53 -7.73 24.58 -17.06
N GLU A 54 -6.60 23.89 -16.87
CA GLU A 54 -5.38 24.17 -17.63
C GLU A 54 -5.42 23.48 -19.00
N PHE A 55 -5.90 24.22 -20.01
CA PHE A 55 -6.03 23.72 -21.39
C PHE A 55 -4.72 23.18 -21.98
N ALA A 56 -3.56 23.72 -21.56
CA ALA A 56 -2.25 23.22 -22.00
C ALA A 56 -1.97 21.77 -21.58
N LYS A 57 -2.68 21.26 -20.56
CA LYS A 57 -2.57 19.88 -20.06
C LYS A 57 -3.74 18.99 -20.53
N LYS A 58 -4.62 19.48 -21.43
CA LYS A 58 -5.77 18.71 -21.91
C LYS A 58 -5.27 17.45 -22.64
N PRO A 59 -5.83 16.26 -22.36
CA PRO A 59 -5.48 15.05 -23.10
C PRO A 59 -5.88 15.18 -24.58
N CYS A 60 -5.01 14.71 -25.47
CA CYS A 60 -5.28 14.62 -26.90
C CYS A 60 -5.78 13.21 -27.24
N PHE A 61 -6.74 13.11 -28.16
CA PHE A 61 -7.35 11.83 -28.53
C PHE A 61 -7.19 11.53 -30.02
N SER A 62 -7.10 10.24 -30.33
CA SER A 62 -7.22 9.72 -31.68
C SER A 62 -8.67 9.29 -31.95
N PRO A 63 -9.13 9.29 -33.22
CA PRO A 63 -10.45 8.74 -33.58
C PRO A 63 -10.62 7.25 -33.23
N ALA A 64 -9.53 6.51 -33.02
CA ALA A 64 -9.54 5.11 -32.64
C ALA A 64 -9.82 4.90 -31.13
N ASP A 65 -9.66 5.94 -30.31
CA ASP A 65 -9.90 5.84 -28.87
C ASP A 65 -11.39 5.67 -28.56
N SER A 66 -11.71 4.63 -27.78
CA SER A 66 -13.08 4.43 -27.30
C SER A 66 -13.58 5.66 -26.53
N ILE A 67 -14.87 5.96 -26.66
CA ILE A 67 -15.51 7.06 -25.93
C ILE A 67 -15.24 6.94 -24.42
N SER A 68 -15.32 5.74 -23.86
CA SER A 68 -15.06 5.47 -22.45
C SER A 68 -13.62 5.79 -22.02
N SER A 69 -12.62 5.55 -22.90
CA SER A 69 -11.23 5.94 -22.64
C SER A 69 -11.07 7.46 -22.63
N ARG A 70 -11.66 8.14 -23.63
CA ARG A 70 -11.65 9.60 -23.75
C ARG A 70 -12.31 10.28 -22.54
N VAL A 71 -13.51 9.83 -22.15
CA VAL A 71 -14.21 10.29 -20.94
C VAL A 71 -13.35 10.12 -19.70
N ARG A 72 -12.75 8.94 -19.49
CA ARG A 72 -11.89 8.67 -18.33
C ARG A 72 -10.69 9.60 -18.26
N ALA A 73 -10.03 9.84 -19.40
CA ALA A 73 -8.88 10.75 -19.46
C ALA A 73 -9.29 12.20 -19.17
N LEU A 74 -10.43 12.66 -19.69
CA LEU A 74 -10.97 13.99 -19.38
C LEU A 74 -11.34 14.13 -17.90
N VAL A 75 -12.02 13.13 -17.32
CA VAL A 75 -12.35 13.14 -15.88
C VAL A 75 -11.08 13.29 -15.04
N ARG A 76 -10.03 12.50 -15.30
CA ARG A 76 -8.75 12.63 -14.58
C ARG A 76 -8.10 14.01 -14.73
N TRP A 77 -8.20 14.61 -15.91
CA TRP A 77 -7.70 15.97 -16.15
C TRP A 77 -8.51 17.02 -15.37
N ILE A 78 -9.84 16.88 -15.31
CA ILE A 78 -10.74 17.71 -14.51
C ILE A 78 -10.41 17.55 -13.01
N GLU A 79 -10.30 16.32 -12.51
CA GLU A 79 -9.96 16.01 -11.11
C GLU A 79 -8.62 16.66 -10.70
N ARG A 80 -7.59 16.52 -11.54
CA ARG A 80 -6.28 17.13 -11.29
C ARG A 80 -6.35 18.65 -11.27
N SER A 81 -6.96 19.26 -12.27
CA SER A 81 -7.05 20.73 -12.38
C SER A 81 -7.86 21.31 -11.22
N TYR A 82 -8.94 20.63 -10.78
CA TYR A 82 -9.73 21.06 -9.64
C TYR A 82 -8.96 20.89 -8.32
N THR A 83 -8.19 19.81 -8.18
CA THR A 83 -7.28 19.63 -7.03
C THR A 83 -6.25 20.74 -6.97
N GLU A 84 -5.65 21.11 -8.10
CA GLU A 84 -4.68 22.22 -8.23
C GLU A 84 -5.32 23.57 -7.85
N LYS A 85 -6.57 23.82 -8.28
CA LYS A 85 -7.37 24.98 -7.84
C LYS A 85 -7.57 24.99 -6.32
N CYS A 86 -8.19 23.94 -5.77
CA CYS A 86 -8.51 23.87 -4.34
C CYS A 86 -7.26 23.96 -3.47
N THR A 87 -6.13 23.38 -3.92
CA THR A 87 -4.86 23.46 -3.21
C THR A 87 -4.32 24.90 -3.11
N ARG A 88 -4.53 25.74 -4.13
CA ARG A 88 -4.14 27.16 -4.08
C ARG A 88 -5.00 27.94 -3.08
N GLU A 89 -6.29 27.62 -3.01
CA GLU A 89 -7.28 28.27 -2.13
C GLU A 89 -7.28 27.68 -0.71
N LEU A 90 -6.60 26.55 -0.51
CA LEU A 90 -6.65 25.74 0.72
C LEU A 90 -6.35 26.53 2.01
N PRO A 91 -5.28 27.36 2.10
CA PRO A 91 -4.97 28.05 3.35
C PRO A 91 -6.11 28.99 3.78
N GLU A 92 -6.69 29.71 2.83
CA GLU A 92 -7.80 30.64 3.08
C GLU A 92 -9.08 29.87 3.44
N ALA A 93 -9.38 28.80 2.69
CA ALA A 93 -10.53 27.96 2.95
C ALA A 93 -10.47 27.31 4.35
N LEU A 94 -9.31 26.80 4.77
CA LEU A 94 -9.14 26.24 6.12
C LEU A 94 -9.35 27.30 7.20
N ARG A 95 -8.73 28.49 7.09
CA ARG A 95 -8.91 29.57 8.09
C ARG A 95 -10.36 30.06 8.19
N ALA A 96 -11.08 30.05 7.07
CA ALA A 96 -12.50 30.43 7.01
C ALA A 96 -13.41 29.38 7.67
N HIS A 97 -13.13 28.09 7.47
CA HIS A 97 -14.06 27.02 7.81
C HIS A 97 -13.69 26.17 9.02
N SER A 98 -12.42 26.15 9.46
CA SER A 98 -11.97 25.42 10.65
C SER A 98 -10.74 26.08 11.26
N LYS A 99 -10.90 26.68 12.44
CA LYS A 99 -9.80 27.31 13.17
C LYS A 99 -8.68 26.30 13.48
N THR A 100 -9.06 25.08 13.87
CA THR A 100 -8.12 24.00 14.20
C THR A 100 -7.30 23.58 12.97
N MET A 101 -7.95 23.24 11.85
CA MET A 101 -7.22 22.80 10.65
C MET A 101 -6.45 23.94 9.99
N GLY A 102 -6.96 25.18 10.05
CA GLY A 102 -6.22 26.35 9.60
C GLY A 102 -4.93 26.54 10.39
N PHE A 103 -4.98 26.38 11.72
CA PHE A 103 -3.80 26.46 12.58
C PHE A 103 -2.79 25.35 12.30
N GLU A 104 -3.24 24.08 12.25
CA GLU A 104 -2.38 22.94 11.90
C GLU A 104 -1.69 23.11 10.54
N TYR A 105 -2.42 23.68 9.57
CA TYR A 105 -1.88 23.95 8.26
C TYR A 105 -0.78 25.00 8.28
N ASP A 106 -1.05 26.14 8.92
CA ASP A 106 -0.11 27.25 8.99
C ASP A 106 1.16 26.88 9.78
N VAL A 107 1.01 26.12 10.87
CA VAL A 107 2.13 25.75 11.77
C VAL A 107 3.04 24.69 11.17
N TYR A 108 2.48 23.70 10.45
CA TYR A 108 3.26 22.53 10.03
C TYR A 108 2.97 22.07 8.60
N LEU A 109 1.71 21.85 8.23
CA LEU A 109 1.42 21.21 6.93
C LEU A 109 1.88 22.04 5.73
N SER A 110 1.88 23.37 5.85
CA SER A 110 2.38 24.30 4.82
C SER A 110 3.88 24.15 4.55
N SER A 111 4.64 23.62 5.51
CA SER A 111 6.09 23.36 5.37
C SER A 111 6.40 22.07 4.61
N ILE A 112 5.43 21.17 4.45
CA ILE A 112 5.60 19.90 3.73
C ILE A 112 5.57 20.18 2.23
N VAL A 113 6.74 20.42 1.66
CA VAL A 113 6.95 20.66 0.23
C VAL A 113 8.19 19.91 -0.23
N SER A 114 8.08 19.11 -1.30
CA SER A 114 9.22 18.45 -1.92
C SER A 114 9.83 19.27 -3.05
N HIS A 115 11.06 18.92 -3.44
CA HIS A 115 11.79 19.58 -4.52
C HIS A 115 11.09 19.56 -5.89
N ASP A 116 10.21 18.59 -6.15
CA ASP A 116 9.37 18.51 -7.37
C ASP A 116 8.04 19.28 -7.25
N GLY A 117 7.81 19.98 -6.13
CA GLY A 117 6.64 20.80 -5.89
C GLY A 117 5.44 20.07 -5.29
N ARG A 118 5.51 18.76 -4.99
CA ARG A 118 4.42 18.12 -4.20
C ARG A 118 4.34 18.79 -2.84
N ARG A 119 3.11 19.06 -2.44
CA ARG A 119 2.75 19.72 -1.19
C ARG A 119 1.45 19.14 -0.67
N VAL A 120 1.02 19.60 0.49
CA VAL A 120 -0.31 19.25 1.00
C VAL A 120 -1.37 19.80 0.06
N GLU A 121 -2.13 18.87 -0.51
CA GLU A 121 -3.29 19.15 -1.35
C GLU A 121 -4.55 18.98 -0.50
N GLY A 122 -5.62 19.68 -0.86
CA GLY A 122 -6.83 19.58 -0.07
C GLY A 122 -8.03 20.21 -0.74
N VAL A 123 -9.20 19.80 -0.26
CA VAL A 123 -10.49 20.35 -0.66
C VAL A 123 -11.35 20.57 0.58
N VAL A 124 -12.07 21.69 0.58
CA VAL A 124 -13.04 22.05 1.61
C VAL A 124 -14.40 22.15 0.94
N GLN A 125 -15.40 21.46 1.49
CA GLN A 125 -16.77 21.46 0.97
C GLN A 125 -17.74 21.71 2.11
N ALA A 126 -18.54 22.77 2.04
CA ALA A 126 -19.63 23.01 2.98
C ALA A 126 -20.93 22.41 2.42
N VAL A 127 -21.53 21.46 3.15
CA VAL A 127 -22.76 20.75 2.76
C VAL A 127 -23.61 20.55 4.02
N ASP A 128 -24.90 20.88 3.95
CA ASP A 128 -25.89 20.64 5.01
C ASP A 128 -25.47 21.15 6.41
N GLY A 129 -24.88 22.35 6.45
CA GLY A 129 -24.42 22.98 7.69
C GLY A 129 -23.13 22.39 8.28
N CYS A 130 -22.54 21.38 7.65
CA CYS A 130 -21.25 20.82 8.01
C CYS A 130 -20.17 21.24 7.00
N VAL A 131 -18.96 21.47 7.49
CA VAL A 131 -17.77 21.61 6.64
C VAL A 131 -17.06 20.29 6.60
N TYR A 132 -16.77 19.81 5.41
CA TYR A 132 -15.92 18.66 5.20
C TYR A 132 -14.59 19.08 4.62
N ILE A 133 -13.52 18.50 5.16
CA ILE A 133 -12.15 18.82 4.80
C ILE A 133 -11.48 17.51 4.43
N THR A 134 -10.98 17.40 3.20
CA THR A 134 -10.15 16.28 2.78
C THR A 134 -8.76 16.79 2.46
N LEU A 135 -7.73 16.23 3.10
CA LEU A 135 -6.33 16.56 2.86
C LEU A 135 -5.60 15.34 2.31
N ALA A 136 -4.73 15.58 1.34
CA ALA A 136 -3.72 14.64 0.88
C ALA A 136 -2.35 15.16 1.29
N ILE A 137 -1.77 14.55 2.32
CA ILE A 137 -0.50 14.96 2.89
C ILE A 137 0.59 14.05 2.33
N PRO A 138 1.55 14.57 1.54
CA PRO A 138 2.67 13.77 1.05
C PRO A 138 3.50 13.23 2.21
N LEU A 139 3.90 11.96 2.10
CA LEU A 139 4.72 11.28 3.10
C LEU A 139 6.03 10.81 2.48
N LEU A 140 7.02 10.58 3.34
CA LEU A 140 8.33 10.01 3.04
C LEU A 140 9.08 10.80 1.95
N LEU A 141 8.94 12.13 1.97
CA LEU A 141 9.53 13.03 0.97
C LEU A 141 11.05 12.89 0.86
N GLU A 142 11.72 12.80 2.01
CA GLU A 142 13.17 12.67 2.11
C GLU A 142 13.64 11.23 1.78
N GLU A 143 12.78 10.24 2.03
CA GLU A 143 13.09 8.81 1.85
C GLU A 143 12.67 8.25 0.48
N ARG A 144 12.12 9.08 -0.42
CA ARG A 144 11.58 8.67 -1.73
C ARG A 144 12.53 7.76 -2.52
N ALA A 145 13.81 8.13 -2.61
CA ALA A 145 14.79 7.35 -3.35
C ALA A 145 15.05 5.98 -2.72
N ARG A 146 15.07 5.92 -1.39
CA ARG A 146 15.28 4.69 -0.61
C ARG A 146 14.05 3.78 -0.69
N VAL A 147 12.85 4.33 -0.52
CA VAL A 147 11.58 3.61 -0.68
C VAL A 147 11.48 3.01 -2.08
N ARG A 148 11.75 3.82 -3.12
CA ARG A 148 11.75 3.37 -4.52
C ARG A 148 12.70 2.20 -4.75
N ARG A 149 13.93 2.29 -4.24
CA ARG A 149 14.92 1.20 -4.31
C ARG A 149 14.41 -0.06 -3.59
N ASN A 150 13.89 0.09 -2.37
CA ASN A 150 13.40 -1.05 -1.59
C ASN A 150 12.25 -1.76 -2.32
N LEU A 151 11.29 -1.02 -2.86
CA LEU A 151 10.16 -1.62 -3.59
C LEU A 151 10.62 -2.30 -4.89
N SER A 152 11.58 -1.71 -5.63
CA SER A 152 12.19 -2.39 -6.78
C SER A 152 12.92 -3.67 -6.39
N ASN A 153 13.66 -3.66 -5.27
CA ASN A 153 14.34 -4.85 -4.74
C ASN A 153 13.35 -5.95 -4.32
N VAL A 154 12.16 -5.59 -3.84
CA VAL A 154 11.10 -6.57 -3.55
C VAL A 154 10.72 -7.33 -4.83
N VAL A 155 10.54 -6.63 -5.95
CA VAL A 155 10.24 -7.28 -7.22
C VAL A 155 11.41 -8.14 -7.70
N GLU A 156 12.63 -7.61 -7.62
CA GLU A 156 13.84 -8.33 -8.00
C GLU A 156 14.00 -9.66 -7.23
N LEU A 157 13.95 -9.60 -5.90
CA LEU A 157 14.11 -10.79 -5.07
C LEU A 157 12.96 -11.77 -5.26
N TYR A 158 11.72 -11.29 -5.40
CA TYR A 158 10.59 -12.17 -5.66
C TYR A 158 10.74 -12.92 -6.98
N SER A 159 11.14 -12.22 -8.05
CA SER A 159 11.42 -12.84 -9.35
C SER A 159 12.60 -13.80 -9.29
N LYS A 160 13.65 -13.50 -8.53
CA LYS A 160 14.78 -14.42 -8.29
C LYS A 160 14.33 -15.70 -7.59
N VAL A 161 13.54 -15.57 -6.54
CA VAL A 161 13.00 -16.70 -5.76
C VAL A 161 12.11 -17.60 -6.62
N LEU A 162 11.29 -17.01 -7.48
CA LEU A 162 10.42 -17.74 -8.42
C LEU A 162 11.12 -18.16 -9.73
N GLN A 163 12.39 -17.77 -9.95
CA GLN A 163 13.12 -17.93 -11.21
C GLN A 163 12.39 -17.39 -12.44
N LEU A 164 11.61 -16.33 -12.26
CA LEU A 164 11.06 -15.59 -13.37
C LEU A 164 12.24 -14.92 -14.09
N ARG A 165 12.43 -15.25 -15.37
CA ARG A 165 13.40 -14.54 -16.21
C ARG A 165 12.88 -13.13 -16.44
N LEU A 166 13.49 -12.16 -15.77
CA LEU A 166 13.31 -10.75 -16.06
C LEU A 166 14.50 -10.29 -16.90
N ASP A 167 14.26 -9.77 -18.09
CA ASP A 167 15.32 -9.17 -18.90
C ASP A 167 15.92 -7.93 -18.22
N THR A 168 15.07 -7.20 -17.48
CA THR A 168 15.45 -6.05 -16.67
C THR A 168 14.63 -6.01 -15.39
N VAL A 169 15.29 -5.77 -14.25
CA VAL A 169 14.60 -5.51 -12.98
C VAL A 169 13.73 -4.25 -13.13
N PRO A 170 12.41 -4.32 -12.85
CA PRO A 170 11.55 -3.15 -12.96
C PRO A 170 11.98 -2.08 -11.97
N GLN A 171 12.42 -0.96 -12.52
CA GLN A 171 12.69 0.25 -11.74
C GLN A 171 11.46 1.13 -11.79
N PHE A 172 10.83 1.33 -10.64
CA PHE A 172 9.76 2.31 -10.53
C PHE A 172 10.35 3.69 -10.85
N SER A 173 9.75 4.41 -11.79
CA SER A 173 10.19 5.76 -12.12
C SER A 173 9.93 6.72 -10.95
N ARG A 174 8.80 6.49 -10.26
CA ARG A 174 8.26 7.32 -9.18
C ARG A 174 7.59 6.47 -8.12
N VAL A 175 7.69 6.89 -6.86
CA VAL A 175 6.88 6.36 -5.75
C VAL A 175 6.35 7.54 -4.97
N GLU A 176 5.04 7.70 -4.96
CA GLU A 176 4.33 8.75 -4.25
C GLU A 176 3.44 8.14 -3.19
N ILE A 177 3.67 8.50 -1.94
CA ILE A 177 2.84 8.05 -0.83
C ILE A 177 2.20 9.27 -0.20
N SER A 178 0.92 9.15 0.15
CA SER A 178 0.14 10.21 0.78
C SER A 178 -0.73 9.63 1.89
N LEU A 179 -0.87 10.37 2.98
CA LEU A 179 -2.01 10.22 3.87
C LEU A 179 -3.19 10.97 3.26
N ILE A 180 -4.28 10.26 2.99
CA ILE A 180 -5.58 10.88 2.69
C ILE A 180 -6.39 10.85 3.98
N ILE A 181 -6.68 12.03 4.51
CA ILE A 181 -7.49 12.21 5.71
C ILE A 181 -8.73 13.04 5.37
N SER A 182 -9.90 12.51 5.73
CA SER A 182 -11.17 13.21 5.60
C SER A 182 -11.71 13.52 6.98
N CYS A 183 -12.12 14.75 7.18
CA CYS A 183 -12.61 15.29 8.43
C CYS A 183 -13.93 16.04 8.23
N CYS A 184 -14.69 16.23 9.30
CA CYS A 184 -15.78 17.19 9.34
C CYS A 184 -15.69 18.12 10.56
N ALA A 185 -16.30 19.29 10.42
CA ALA A 185 -16.50 20.25 11.49
C ALA A 185 -17.89 20.88 11.34
N ASN A 186 -18.65 20.93 12.43
CA ASN A 186 -20.02 21.48 12.45
C ASN A 186 -20.03 23.03 12.45
N SER A 187 -18.92 23.65 12.82
CA SER A 187 -18.72 25.10 12.76
C SER A 187 -17.23 25.41 12.74
N ARG A 188 -16.86 26.67 12.48
CA ARG A 188 -15.47 27.12 12.43
C ARG A 188 -14.68 26.84 13.70
N ASP A 189 -15.33 26.97 14.86
CA ASP A 189 -14.71 26.84 16.18
C ASP A 189 -14.98 25.47 16.83
N ALA A 190 -15.75 24.60 16.18
CA ALA A 190 -15.99 23.25 16.67
C ALA A 190 -14.73 22.37 16.56
N PRO A 191 -14.57 21.37 17.45
CA PRO A 191 -13.62 20.29 17.25
C PRO A 191 -13.83 19.61 15.89
N VAL A 192 -12.73 19.07 15.36
CA VAL A 192 -12.74 18.38 14.08
C VAL A 192 -12.87 16.88 14.31
N ASP A 193 -13.86 16.27 13.68
CA ASP A 193 -14.04 14.83 13.71
C ASP A 193 -13.37 14.19 12.50
N VAL A 194 -12.57 13.15 12.73
CA VAL A 194 -11.89 12.40 11.66
C VAL A 194 -12.84 11.31 11.15
N LEU A 195 -13.24 11.42 9.89
CA LEU A 195 -14.19 10.50 9.24
C LEU A 195 -13.48 9.28 8.63
N SER A 196 -12.32 9.49 8.01
CA SER A 196 -11.52 8.40 7.45
C SER A 196 -10.05 8.78 7.32
N GLU A 197 -9.19 7.77 7.41
CA GLU A 197 -7.75 7.89 7.25
C GLU A 197 -7.27 6.71 6.41
N ARG A 198 -6.57 6.98 5.31
CA ARG A 198 -6.00 5.94 4.46
C ARG A 198 -4.68 6.36 3.87
N ILE A 199 -3.78 5.39 3.69
CA ILE A 199 -2.55 5.59 2.94
C ILE A 199 -2.84 5.30 1.47
N SER A 200 -2.54 6.26 0.60
CA SER A 200 -2.53 6.08 -0.84
C SER A 200 -1.08 5.93 -1.29
N MET A 201 -0.84 4.95 -2.17
CA MET A 201 0.45 4.75 -2.81
C MET A 201 0.24 4.74 -4.32
N ASP A 202 0.93 5.63 -5.01
CA ASP A 202 1.02 5.65 -6.46
C ASP A 202 2.44 5.29 -6.88
N LEU A 203 2.54 4.32 -7.79
CA LEU A 203 3.80 3.81 -8.32
C LEU A 203 3.83 4.16 -9.80
N GLY A 204 4.78 5.02 -10.19
CA GLY A 204 5.05 5.25 -11.60
C GLY A 204 5.52 3.94 -12.22
N GLU A 205 4.78 3.43 -13.20
CA GLU A 205 5.07 2.15 -13.82
C GLU A 205 6.53 2.10 -14.33
N PRO A 206 7.19 0.94 -14.22
CA PRO A 206 8.47 0.74 -14.88
C PRO A 206 8.29 0.99 -16.38
N ASN A 207 9.31 1.51 -17.06
CA ASN A 207 9.30 1.97 -18.46
C ASN A 207 8.91 0.92 -19.54
N ASN A 208 8.27 -0.19 -19.18
CA ASN A 208 7.97 -1.31 -20.07
C ASN A 208 6.46 -1.52 -20.18
N SER A 209 5.98 -1.55 -21.43
CA SER A 209 4.61 -1.78 -21.90
C SER A 209 4.05 -3.18 -21.60
N THR A 210 4.54 -3.86 -20.58
CA THR A 210 4.06 -5.20 -20.21
C THR A 210 2.81 -5.09 -19.34
N GLU A 211 1.74 -5.78 -19.74
CA GLU A 211 0.42 -5.82 -19.08
C GLU A 211 0.44 -6.20 -17.58
N VAL A 212 1.58 -6.65 -17.05
CA VAL A 212 1.72 -7.04 -15.65
C VAL A 212 1.97 -5.81 -14.78
N SER A 213 0.90 -5.29 -14.17
CA SER A 213 1.00 -4.20 -13.21
C SER A 213 1.62 -4.70 -11.89
N PHE A 214 2.91 -4.43 -11.69
CA PHE A 214 3.60 -4.65 -10.40
C PHE A 214 2.96 -3.85 -9.25
N MET A 215 2.14 -2.84 -9.56
CA MET A 215 1.42 -2.06 -8.55
C MET A 215 0.51 -2.92 -7.70
N SER A 216 -0.28 -3.82 -8.31
CA SER A 216 -1.18 -4.72 -7.57
C SER A 216 -0.39 -5.66 -6.66
N PHE A 217 0.75 -6.17 -7.15
CA PHE A 217 1.64 -7.00 -6.35
C PHE A 217 2.23 -6.24 -5.16
N ILE A 218 2.85 -5.08 -5.37
CA ILE A 218 3.46 -4.29 -4.30
C ILE A 218 2.41 -3.85 -3.26
N THR A 219 1.24 -3.38 -3.71
CA THR A 219 0.14 -2.99 -2.81
C THR A 219 -0.41 -4.17 -2.01
N SER A 220 -0.38 -5.38 -2.57
CA SER A 220 -0.74 -6.61 -1.83
C SER A 220 0.33 -7.02 -0.79
N CYS A 221 1.60 -6.68 -1.01
CA CYS A 221 2.71 -7.05 -0.14
C CYS A 221 2.84 -6.17 1.10
N VAL A 222 2.46 -4.90 1.01
CA VAL A 222 2.64 -3.91 2.09
C VAL A 222 1.43 -3.86 3.01
N LYS A 223 1.64 -3.95 4.33
CA LYS A 223 0.58 -3.84 5.33
C LYS A 223 0.41 -2.39 5.77
N PHE A 224 -0.65 -1.72 5.33
CA PHE A 224 -1.10 -0.45 5.92
C PHE A 224 -2.04 -0.66 7.11
N ARG A 225 -2.40 -1.92 7.42
CA ARG A 225 -3.18 -2.27 8.61
C ARG A 225 -2.31 -2.00 9.85
N ARG A 226 -2.88 -1.29 10.83
CA ARG A 226 -2.25 -0.88 12.12
C ARG A 226 -1.23 0.27 12.04
N MET A 227 -1.31 1.10 11.02
CA MET A 227 -0.62 2.39 11.05
C MET A 227 -1.12 3.25 12.22
N PRO A 228 -0.27 4.10 12.83
CA PRO A 228 -0.72 5.16 13.73
C PRO A 228 -1.89 5.91 13.09
N ARG A 229 -2.89 6.26 13.89
CA ARG A 229 -4.08 6.99 13.42
C ARG A 229 -4.14 8.36 14.05
N TYR A 230 -4.32 9.39 13.23
CA TYR A 230 -4.52 10.76 13.66
C TYR A 230 -5.72 10.89 14.58
N SER A 231 -6.82 10.19 14.29
CA SER A 231 -8.02 10.15 15.15
C SER A 231 -7.71 9.78 16.61
N SER A 232 -6.78 8.84 16.83
CA SER A 232 -6.35 8.43 18.18
C SER A 232 -5.40 9.42 18.84
N THR A 233 -4.56 10.07 18.04
CA THR A 233 -3.58 11.07 18.47
C THR A 233 -4.26 12.40 18.83
N LEU A 234 -5.27 12.79 18.06
CA LEU A 234 -6.09 13.99 18.28
C LEU A 234 -6.84 13.92 19.61
N GLN A 235 -7.37 12.75 20.00
CA GLN A 235 -7.98 12.53 21.31
C GLN A 235 -7.02 12.75 22.49
N ARG A 236 -5.71 12.65 22.24
CA ARG A 236 -4.65 12.91 23.22
C ARG A 236 -4.11 14.34 23.15
N GLY A 237 -4.70 15.20 22.33
CA GLY A 237 -4.30 16.59 22.16
C GLY A 237 -3.02 16.79 21.34
N ALA A 238 -2.60 15.78 20.57
CA ALA A 238 -1.43 15.88 19.71
C ALA A 238 -1.79 16.34 18.29
N SER A 239 -0.82 16.98 17.64
CA SER A 239 -0.96 17.69 16.37
C SER A 239 -0.48 16.87 15.17
N PHE A 240 -0.61 17.38 13.95
CA PHE A 240 0.04 16.76 12.79
C PHE A 240 1.56 16.77 12.91
N MET A 241 2.14 17.76 13.59
CA MET A 241 3.59 17.86 13.82
C MET A 241 4.13 16.66 14.63
N ASP A 242 3.34 16.15 15.58
CA ASP A 242 3.71 14.97 16.37
C ASP A 242 3.37 13.67 15.62
N TYR A 243 2.25 13.67 14.91
CA TYR A 243 1.70 12.49 14.28
C TYR A 243 2.43 12.06 13.00
N ILE A 244 2.77 12.99 12.10
CA ILE A 244 3.34 12.65 10.79
C ILE A 244 4.69 11.93 10.93
N PRO A 245 5.65 12.38 11.76
CA PRO A 245 6.91 11.65 11.95
C PRO A 245 6.70 10.21 12.46
N LEU A 246 5.74 10.01 13.37
CA LEU A 246 5.39 8.68 13.87
C LEU A 246 4.79 7.79 12.78
N LEU A 247 3.90 8.35 11.96
CA LEU A 247 3.30 7.66 10.82
C LEU A 247 4.35 7.30 9.77
N GLU A 248 5.20 8.24 9.39
CA GLU A 248 6.26 8.04 8.40
C GLU A 248 7.23 6.95 8.84
N ARG A 249 7.63 6.94 10.10
CA ARG A 249 8.49 5.88 10.64
C ARG A 249 7.82 4.51 10.58
N ALA A 250 6.57 4.39 11.02
CA ALA A 250 5.82 3.14 10.95
C ALA A 250 5.63 2.65 9.50
N LEU A 251 5.33 3.59 8.60
CA LEU A 251 5.16 3.34 7.18
C LEU A 251 6.46 2.87 6.53
N PHE A 252 7.58 3.55 6.82
CA PHE A 252 8.89 3.20 6.30
C PHE A 252 9.29 1.77 6.69
N VAL A 253 9.02 1.38 7.94
CA VAL A 253 9.28 0.01 8.39
C VAL A 253 8.37 -0.99 7.67
N SER A 254 7.06 -0.72 7.56
CA SER A 254 6.14 -1.59 6.81
C SER A 254 6.54 -1.78 5.33
N LEU A 255 7.06 -0.73 4.68
CA LEU A 255 7.54 -0.82 3.30
C LEU A 255 8.79 -1.70 3.14
N ARG A 256 9.60 -1.85 4.19
CA ARG A 256 10.79 -2.71 4.21
C ARG A 256 10.47 -4.17 4.54
N GLU A 257 9.35 -4.42 5.19
CA GLU A 257 8.99 -5.76 5.69
C GLU A 257 8.91 -6.84 4.59
N PRO A 258 8.35 -6.60 3.38
CA PRO A 258 8.36 -7.59 2.31
C PRO A 258 9.78 -7.92 1.84
N LEU A 259 10.67 -6.93 1.83
CA LEU A 259 12.07 -7.11 1.45
C LEU A 259 12.79 -8.00 2.46
N HIS A 260 12.62 -7.73 3.75
CA HIS A 260 13.19 -8.54 4.84
C HIS A 260 12.76 -10.01 4.74
N PHE A 261 11.47 -10.27 4.51
CA PHE A 261 10.97 -11.63 4.28
C PHE A 261 11.63 -12.30 3.07
N LEU A 262 11.76 -11.58 1.95
CA LEU A 262 12.37 -12.13 0.74
C LEU A 262 13.88 -12.36 0.88
N GLU A 263 14.58 -11.52 1.64
CA GLU A 263 15.99 -11.73 2.00
C GLU A 263 16.15 -13.01 2.82
N LEU A 264 15.27 -13.25 3.81
CA LEU A 264 15.24 -14.50 4.57
C LEU A 264 15.01 -15.71 3.66
N VAL A 265 13.99 -15.66 2.79
CA VAL A 265 13.70 -16.75 1.85
C VAL A 265 14.87 -17.02 0.90
N CYS A 266 15.54 -15.97 0.41
CA CYS A 266 16.73 -16.11 -0.43
C CYS A 266 17.87 -16.81 0.32
N MET A 267 18.10 -16.43 1.58
CA MET A 267 19.15 -17.04 2.40
C MET A 267 18.84 -18.50 2.72
N MET A 268 17.60 -18.79 3.14
CA MET A 268 17.13 -20.15 3.35
C MET A 268 17.21 -21.01 2.09
N SER A 269 17.07 -20.39 0.90
CA SER A 269 17.19 -21.11 -0.37
C SER A 269 18.61 -21.65 -0.63
N SER A 270 19.63 -21.08 0.03
CA SER A 270 21.00 -21.62 -0.02
C SER A 270 21.19 -22.88 0.83
N VAL A 271 20.31 -23.08 1.82
CA VAL A 271 20.35 -24.22 2.76
C VAL A 271 19.42 -25.34 2.31
N PHE A 272 18.15 -25.02 2.05
CA PHE A 272 17.10 -26.00 1.76
C PHE A 272 16.79 -26.17 0.26
N GLY A 273 17.56 -25.49 -0.60
CA GLY A 273 17.26 -25.41 -2.02
C GLY A 273 16.07 -24.49 -2.31
N ARG A 274 15.49 -24.62 -3.50
CA ARG A 274 14.46 -23.69 -3.98
C ARG A 274 13.12 -23.92 -3.26
N PRO A 275 12.39 -22.85 -2.90
CA PRO A 275 11.06 -23.02 -2.33
C PRO A 275 10.09 -23.54 -3.40
N ILE A 276 9.21 -24.46 -3.00
CA ILE A 276 8.13 -24.98 -3.86
C ILE A 276 6.93 -24.01 -3.91
N SER A 277 6.81 -23.12 -2.92
CA SER A 277 5.78 -22.09 -2.87
C SER A 277 6.26 -20.90 -2.04
N VAL A 278 5.96 -19.69 -2.49
CA VAL A 278 6.21 -18.45 -1.75
C VAL A 278 5.02 -17.53 -1.87
N ASN A 279 4.50 -17.07 -0.73
CA ASN A 279 3.48 -16.04 -0.64
C ASN A 279 4.04 -14.84 0.13
N VAL A 280 4.20 -13.71 -0.56
CA VAL A 280 4.62 -12.43 0.03
C VAL A 280 3.42 -11.53 0.33
N ALA A 281 2.29 -11.78 -0.35
CA ALA A 281 1.10 -10.96 -0.27
C ALA A 281 0.42 -11.14 1.09
N THR A 282 -0.04 -10.02 1.63
CA THR A 282 -0.66 -9.95 2.96
C THR A 282 -2.05 -9.32 2.92
N ASN A 283 -2.52 -8.89 1.74
CA ASN A 283 -3.87 -8.43 1.54
C ASN A 283 -4.45 -9.18 0.34
N TYR A 284 -5.40 -10.09 0.57
CA TYR A 284 -6.33 -10.48 -0.48
C TYR A 284 -7.42 -9.41 -0.56
N PRO A 285 -7.62 -8.74 -1.72
CA PRO A 285 -8.75 -7.85 -1.90
C PRO A 285 -10.02 -8.72 -1.96
N GLY A 286 -10.74 -8.85 -0.83
CA GLY A 286 -12.00 -9.59 -0.80
C GLY A 286 -12.46 -10.10 0.57
N GLU A 287 -11.57 -10.26 1.55
CA GLU A 287 -11.96 -10.92 2.81
C GLU A 287 -12.28 -9.92 3.93
N CYS A 288 -13.51 -9.41 3.89
CA CYS A 288 -14.29 -9.11 5.09
C CYS A 288 -14.92 -10.41 5.58
N GLY A 289 -14.11 -11.29 6.18
CA GLY A 289 -14.56 -12.58 6.70
C GLY A 289 -14.01 -12.80 8.10
N ASN A 290 -14.90 -12.92 9.08
CA ASN A 290 -14.55 -13.31 10.45
C ASN A 290 -14.03 -14.76 10.46
N GLY A 291 -12.71 -14.93 10.62
CA GLY A 291 -12.11 -16.20 11.06
C GLY A 291 -11.49 -17.04 9.94
N GLY A 292 -10.15 -17.13 9.96
CA GLY A 292 -9.38 -18.06 9.13
C GLY A 292 -8.05 -17.43 8.69
N ASP A 293 -6.96 -17.80 9.36
CA ASP A 293 -5.56 -17.40 9.15
C ASP A 293 -5.31 -15.99 8.58
N VAL A 294 -4.92 -15.07 9.47
CA VAL A 294 -4.29 -13.80 9.11
C VAL A 294 -3.31 -14.05 7.98
N SER A 295 -3.47 -13.31 6.89
CA SER A 295 -2.59 -13.30 5.72
C SER A 295 -1.12 -13.09 6.13
N VAL A 296 -0.43 -14.22 6.26
CA VAL A 296 0.94 -14.36 6.76
C VAL A 296 1.82 -14.68 5.57
N ARG A 297 2.99 -14.05 5.50
CA ARG A 297 3.95 -14.35 4.44
C ARG A 297 4.49 -15.74 4.70
N CYS A 298 4.53 -16.59 3.69
CA CYS A 298 4.97 -17.96 3.86
C CYS A 298 5.88 -18.43 2.73
N ALA A 299 6.81 -19.30 3.09
CA ALA A 299 7.66 -20.01 2.15
C ALA A 299 7.70 -21.48 2.53
N THR A 300 7.62 -22.35 1.53
CA THR A 300 7.67 -23.79 1.74
C THR A 300 8.84 -24.36 0.95
N PHE A 301 9.67 -25.15 1.61
CA PHE A 301 10.81 -25.83 1.03
C PHE A 301 10.58 -27.35 1.08
N CYS A 302 11.15 -28.06 0.12
CA CYS A 302 11.14 -29.51 0.08
C CYS A 302 12.58 -30.01 0.03
N VAL A 303 12.97 -30.82 1.01
CA VAL A 303 14.31 -31.41 1.11
C VAL A 303 14.16 -32.92 1.06
N VAL A 304 14.93 -33.58 0.20
CA VAL A 304 14.96 -35.04 0.09
C VAL A 304 16.32 -35.52 0.56
N ASP A 305 16.33 -36.44 1.52
CA ASP A 305 17.54 -37.10 1.98
C ASP A 305 17.57 -38.54 1.47
N ASP A 306 18.44 -38.79 0.49
CA ASP A 306 18.63 -40.10 -0.13
C ASP A 306 19.20 -41.12 0.85
N ALA A 307 19.97 -40.69 1.86
CA ALA A 307 20.62 -41.61 2.79
C ALA A 307 19.63 -42.20 3.80
N THR A 308 18.66 -41.40 4.25
CA THR A 308 17.64 -41.84 5.21
C THR A 308 16.33 -42.27 4.54
N GLN A 309 16.17 -41.97 3.24
CA GLN A 309 14.93 -42.21 2.48
C GLN A 309 13.73 -41.40 3.03
N PHE A 310 14.01 -40.19 3.53
CA PHE A 310 13.01 -39.24 4.02
C PHE A 310 12.91 -38.00 3.14
N GLY A 311 11.67 -37.56 2.90
CA GLY A 311 11.34 -36.25 2.35
C GLY A 311 10.81 -35.35 3.45
N PHE A 312 11.29 -34.12 3.50
CA PHE A 312 10.91 -33.10 4.47
C PHE A 312 10.26 -31.91 3.77
N CYS A 313 9.09 -31.50 4.25
CA CYS A 313 8.44 -30.26 3.88
C CYS A 313 8.60 -29.25 5.03
N ILE A 314 9.33 -28.17 4.78
CA ILE A 314 9.61 -27.11 5.76
C ILE A 314 8.74 -25.91 5.41
N CYS A 315 7.75 -25.60 6.26
CA CYS A 315 6.85 -24.47 6.09
C CYS A 315 7.22 -23.35 7.06
N VAL A 316 7.65 -22.21 6.51
CA VAL A 316 8.00 -21.00 7.25
C VAL A 316 6.83 -20.03 7.18
N ARG A 317 6.35 -19.59 8.34
CA ARG A 317 5.28 -18.61 8.49
C ARG A 317 5.83 -17.35 9.16
N TYR A 318 6.00 -16.32 8.35
CA TYR A 318 6.56 -15.02 8.73
C TYR A 318 5.43 -14.03 9.01
N HIS A 319 5.19 -13.77 10.29
CA HIS A 319 4.12 -12.87 10.74
C HIS A 319 4.49 -11.40 10.55
N ASN A 320 5.69 -11.04 10.99
CA ASN A 320 6.31 -9.73 10.88
C ASN A 320 7.83 -9.81 11.09
N GLY A 321 8.54 -8.70 10.91
CA GLY A 321 10.01 -8.66 11.01
C GLY A 321 10.59 -8.55 12.41
N TRP A 322 9.75 -8.42 13.44
CA TRP A 322 10.19 -8.30 14.84
C TRP A 322 10.03 -9.59 15.62
N THR A 323 9.15 -10.49 15.18
CA THR A 323 8.86 -11.77 15.83
C THR A 323 9.50 -12.93 15.10
N LEU A 324 9.90 -13.97 15.83
CA LEU A 324 10.43 -15.19 15.23
C LEU A 324 9.35 -15.88 14.36
N PRO A 325 9.68 -16.32 13.14
CA PRO A 325 8.74 -17.00 12.25
C PRO A 325 8.39 -18.39 12.81
N SER A 326 7.16 -18.82 12.61
CA SER A 326 6.76 -20.19 12.98
C SER A 326 7.20 -21.16 11.89
N VAL A 327 7.99 -22.18 12.24
CA VAL A 327 8.49 -23.18 11.28
C VAL A 327 7.92 -24.55 11.63
N GLY A 328 7.12 -25.10 10.71
CA GLY A 328 6.59 -26.45 10.78
C GLY A 328 7.34 -27.37 9.83
N ILE A 329 7.62 -28.59 10.26
CA ILE A 329 8.34 -29.59 9.45
C ILE A 329 7.51 -30.86 9.40
N ILE A 330 7.24 -31.32 8.18
CA ILE A 330 6.52 -32.56 7.92
C ILE A 330 7.51 -33.53 7.29
N ALA A 331 7.63 -34.74 7.82
CA ALA A 331 8.51 -35.78 7.33
C ALA A 331 7.71 -36.97 6.79
N ASN A 332 8.08 -37.45 5.60
CA ASN A 332 7.51 -38.61 4.94
C ASN A 332 8.64 -39.57 4.54
N GLN A 333 8.58 -40.82 4.98
CA GLN A 333 9.47 -41.87 4.49
C GLN A 333 8.96 -42.39 3.14
N TYR A 334 9.85 -42.57 2.18
CA TYR A 334 9.49 -43.03 0.82
C TYR A 334 10.11 -44.37 0.41
N ALA A 335 10.92 -45.00 1.27
CA ALA A 335 11.39 -46.37 1.07
C ALA A 335 10.27 -47.40 1.27
N ASP A 336 10.37 -48.53 0.54
CA ASP A 336 9.55 -49.75 0.63
C ASP A 336 8.10 -49.69 0.13
N GLY A 337 7.68 -48.64 -0.58
CA GLY A 337 6.39 -48.63 -1.29
C GLY A 337 5.14 -48.68 -0.40
N THR A 338 5.30 -48.71 0.93
CA THR A 338 4.25 -48.62 1.94
C THR A 338 4.26 -47.22 2.56
N SER A 339 3.68 -46.26 1.85
CA SER A 339 3.37 -44.91 2.38
C SER A 339 2.22 -44.95 3.41
N GLN A 340 2.26 -45.85 4.40
CA GLN A 340 1.10 -46.20 5.22
C GLN A 340 1.09 -45.59 6.64
N GLY A 341 2.03 -44.71 6.97
CA GLY A 341 2.00 -43.92 8.22
C GLY A 341 1.39 -42.53 8.02
N SER A 342 0.67 -42.02 9.01
CA SER A 342 0.37 -40.58 9.10
C SER A 342 1.69 -39.80 9.04
N PRO A 343 1.77 -38.69 8.27
CA PRO A 343 3.00 -37.91 8.16
C PRO A 343 3.49 -37.51 9.55
N LEU A 344 4.79 -37.70 9.82
CA LEU A 344 5.36 -37.20 11.06
C LEU A 344 5.48 -35.68 10.99
N GLN A 345 5.19 -35.01 12.11
CA GLN A 345 5.20 -33.55 12.17
C GLN A 345 5.95 -33.05 13.39
N GLY A 346 6.76 -32.03 13.19
CA GLY A 346 7.44 -31.29 14.24
C GLY A 346 7.28 -29.78 14.05
N LYS A 347 7.51 -29.04 15.12
CA LYS A 347 7.66 -27.58 15.07
C LYS A 347 9.02 -27.21 15.61
N LEU A 348 9.69 -26.29 14.93
CA LEU A 348 10.96 -25.75 15.38
C LEU A 348 10.78 -25.05 16.73
N GLN A 349 11.65 -25.38 17.68
CA GLN A 349 11.74 -24.69 18.96
C GLN A 349 13.04 -23.88 18.99
N TYR A 350 12.92 -22.55 18.91
CA TYR A 350 14.09 -21.68 19.00
C TYR A 350 14.75 -21.80 20.38
N SER A 351 16.07 -21.88 20.41
CA SER A 351 16.89 -21.78 21.63
C SER A 351 16.62 -20.47 22.36
N GLU A 352 16.82 -20.45 23.68
CA GLU A 352 16.56 -19.26 24.50
C GLU A 352 17.37 -18.04 24.01
N ASP A 353 18.62 -18.21 23.59
CA ASP A 353 19.44 -17.12 23.05
C ASP A 353 18.81 -16.43 21.84
N VAL A 354 18.16 -17.19 20.97
CA VAL A 354 17.44 -16.66 19.78
C VAL A 354 16.15 -15.97 20.20
N ARG A 355 15.44 -16.50 21.19
CA ARG A 355 14.26 -15.84 21.77
C ARG A 355 14.61 -14.51 22.45
N GLN A 356 15.84 -14.38 22.95
CA GLN A 356 16.34 -13.12 23.49
C GLN A 356 16.62 -12.08 22.39
N LEU A 357 16.82 -12.47 21.13
CA LEU A 357 16.95 -11.52 20.01
C LEU A 357 15.64 -10.74 19.82
N GLU A 358 14.48 -11.40 19.87
CA GLU A 358 13.16 -10.76 19.77
C GLU A 358 12.94 -9.71 20.87
N LYS A 359 13.43 -9.97 22.10
CA LYS A 359 13.32 -9.03 23.22
C LYS A 359 14.26 -7.82 23.11
N ARG A 360 15.35 -7.95 22.35
CA ARG A 360 16.37 -6.89 22.17
C ARG A 360 16.05 -5.98 21.00
N CYS A 361 15.31 -6.47 20.00
CA CYS A 361 14.89 -5.66 18.87
C CYS A 361 13.94 -4.55 19.35
N SER A 362 14.30 -3.31 19.00
CA SER A 362 13.36 -2.20 19.11
C SER A 362 12.26 -2.35 18.06
N ASN A 363 11.14 -1.64 18.23
CA ASN A 363 10.07 -1.60 17.21
C ASN A 363 10.52 -1.00 15.85
N GLU A 364 11.77 -0.55 15.73
CA GLU A 364 12.33 0.07 14.51
C GLU A 364 13.18 -0.88 13.68
N GLU A 365 13.73 -1.92 14.31
CA GLU A 365 14.71 -2.80 13.69
C GLU A 365 14.15 -4.21 13.61
N PHE A 366 14.15 -4.75 12.39
CA PHE A 366 13.82 -6.15 12.20
C PHE A 366 14.94 -7.04 12.75
N LEU A 367 14.58 -8.28 13.06
CA LEU A 367 15.52 -9.35 13.39
C LEU A 367 16.57 -9.47 12.29
N ASP A 368 17.84 -9.68 12.66
CA ASP A 368 18.89 -9.88 11.68
C ASP A 368 18.63 -11.14 10.84
N VAL A 369 18.67 -10.99 9.51
CA VAL A 369 18.30 -12.07 8.57
C VAL A 369 19.30 -13.23 8.65
N VAL A 370 20.59 -12.95 8.86
CA VAL A 370 21.64 -13.97 8.96
C VAL A 370 21.44 -14.81 10.20
N ALA A 371 21.36 -14.17 11.37
CA ALA A 371 21.12 -14.85 12.64
C ALA A 371 19.80 -15.65 12.63
N LEU A 372 18.76 -15.10 11.99
CA LEU A 372 17.48 -15.78 11.86
C LEU A 372 17.57 -17.02 10.97
N CYS A 373 18.26 -16.94 9.83
CA CYS A 373 18.45 -18.08 8.94
C CYS A 373 19.26 -19.19 9.61
N GLU A 374 20.36 -18.86 10.29
CA GLU A 374 21.18 -19.83 11.04
C GLU A 374 20.37 -20.54 12.15
N ALA A 375 19.51 -19.79 12.85
CA ALA A 375 18.64 -20.36 13.87
C ALA A 375 17.59 -21.32 13.28
N ILE A 376 17.00 -20.96 12.13
CA ILE A 376 16.04 -21.82 11.43
C ILE A 376 16.74 -23.07 10.90
N GLU A 377 17.90 -22.92 10.28
CA GLU A 377 18.72 -24.04 9.79
C GLU A 377 18.99 -25.06 10.89
N ARG A 378 19.58 -24.61 12.00
CA ARG A 378 19.94 -25.48 13.13
C ARG A 378 18.73 -26.18 13.71
N GLY A 379 17.68 -25.41 14.04
CA GLY A 379 16.46 -25.96 14.61
C GLY A 379 15.71 -26.89 13.66
N SER A 380 15.79 -26.63 12.34
CA SER A 380 15.21 -27.51 11.34
C SER A 380 15.93 -28.84 11.26
N PHE A 381 17.26 -28.85 11.23
CA PHE A 381 18.03 -30.09 11.19
C PHE A 381 17.87 -30.91 12.48
N GLU A 382 17.79 -30.26 13.65
CA GLU A 382 17.49 -30.95 14.91
C GLU A 382 16.12 -31.66 14.87
N VAL A 383 15.09 -30.97 14.37
CA VAL A 383 13.74 -31.56 14.22
C VAL A 383 13.76 -32.68 13.17
N MET A 384 14.43 -32.52 12.04
CA MET A 384 14.53 -33.58 11.02
C MET A 384 15.21 -34.82 11.59
N ALA A 385 16.34 -34.66 12.29
CA ALA A 385 17.05 -35.76 12.92
C ALA A 385 16.19 -36.48 13.97
N PHE A 386 15.44 -35.72 14.77
CA PHE A 386 14.48 -36.28 15.71
C PHE A 386 13.37 -37.09 15.00
N LEU A 387 12.78 -36.55 13.93
CA LEU A 387 11.71 -37.24 13.18
C LEU A 387 12.23 -38.53 12.53
N ILE A 388 13.46 -38.54 12.01
CA ILE A 388 14.10 -39.76 11.49
C ILE A 388 14.30 -40.77 12.62
N ALA A 389 14.78 -40.34 13.78
CA ALA A 389 15.06 -41.21 14.92
C ALA A 389 13.80 -41.87 15.50
N VAL A 390 12.62 -41.24 15.38
CA VAL A 390 11.34 -41.81 15.83
C VAL A 390 10.83 -42.91 14.88
N CYS A 391 11.28 -42.93 13.62
CA CYS A 391 10.89 -43.95 12.62
C CYS A 391 11.81 -45.18 12.56
N ARG A 392 13.03 -45.08 13.10
CA ARG A 392 13.98 -46.21 13.20
C ARG A 392 13.74 -46.96 14.49
#